data_AF-A0A0A1M832-F1
#
_entry.id   AF-A0A0A1M832-F1
#
_cell.length_a   1.000
_cell.length_b   1.000
_cell.length_c   1.000
_cell.angle_alpha   90.00
_cell.angle_beta   90.00
_cell.angle_gamma   90.00
#
_symmetry.space_group_name_H-M   'P 1'
#
loop_
_entity.id
_entity.type
_entity.pdbx_description
1 polymer ?
#
loop_
_entity_poly.entity_id
_entity_poly.type
_entity_poly.pdbx_seq_one_letter_code
_entity_poly.pdbx_strand_id
1 'polypeptide(L)'
;MRFFKGLFSSEREAKKNRQKLQKSRKEMDSVMREMHAKIDTIQLNITRTQEKLIEQQGLADKFARYEESSEQANEKSRFQMQKEAAQKEIEKLQRQRYDFETQMVPFQQSYDRMRQTFSETFDQLDALEMETSAKENEADIMKYTTAQEEKIQFELAEAEALLELRSEK
;
A
#
# COMPACT_ATOMS: atom_id res chain seq x y z
N MET A 1 -34.92 21.33 30.27
CA MET A 1 -33.51 21.38 29.80
C MET A 1 -32.93 19.98 29.63
N ARG A 2 -33.02 19.37 28.43
CA ARG A 2 -32.27 18.15 28.07
C ARG A 2 -32.11 18.06 26.55
N PHE A 3 -31.16 18.79 25.97
CA PHE A 3 -30.85 18.65 24.52
C PHE A 3 -29.34 18.56 24.19
N PHE A 4 -28.42 18.84 25.12
CA PHE A 4 -26.98 18.90 24.81
C PHE A 4 -26.17 17.60 25.03
N LYS A 5 -26.79 16.48 25.45
CA LYS A 5 -26.03 15.25 25.78
C LYS A 5 -25.64 14.36 24.58
N GLY A 6 -26.20 14.58 23.39
CA GLY A 6 -25.95 13.74 22.20
C GLY A 6 -24.86 14.23 21.24
N LEU A 7 -24.52 15.52 21.25
CA LEU A 7 -23.56 16.09 20.30
C LEU A 7 -22.10 15.74 20.62
N PHE A 8 -21.73 15.77 21.91
CA PHE A 8 -20.36 15.46 22.36
C PHE A 8 -19.95 13.98 22.20
N SER A 9 -20.92 13.05 22.13
CA SER A 9 -20.63 11.64 21.85
C SER A 9 -20.33 11.42 20.38
N SER A 10 -21.06 12.06 19.46
CA SER A 10 -20.85 11.92 18.01
C SER A 10 -19.49 12.47 17.55
N GLU A 11 -19.05 13.60 18.11
CA GLU A 11 -17.78 14.24 17.73
C GLU A 11 -16.56 13.46 18.26
N ARG A 12 -16.68 12.83 19.43
CA ARG A 12 -15.66 11.90 19.96
C ARG A 12 -15.62 10.60 19.17
N GLU A 13 -16.77 10.11 18.73
CA GLU A 13 -16.86 8.91 17.89
C GLU A 13 -16.28 9.16 16.49
N ALA A 14 -16.55 10.31 15.88
CA ALA A 14 -15.98 10.72 14.60
C ALA A 14 -14.44 10.81 14.65
N LYS A 15 -13.87 11.49 15.67
CA LYS A 15 -12.41 11.57 15.87
C LYS A 15 -11.76 10.21 16.11
N LYS A 16 -12.42 9.31 16.86
CA LYS A 16 -11.93 7.95 17.11
C LYS A 16 -11.99 7.08 15.85
N ASN A 17 -13.04 7.24 15.04
CA ASN A 17 -13.15 6.55 13.74
C ASN A 17 -12.07 7.03 12.78
N ARG A 18 -11.84 8.34 12.64
CA ARG A 18 -10.77 8.89 11.79
C ARG A 18 -9.38 8.37 12.15
N GLN A 19 -9.05 8.29 13.45
CA GLN A 19 -7.79 7.70 13.89
C GLN A 19 -7.67 6.20 13.56
N LYS A 20 -8.76 5.44 13.67
CA LYS A 20 -8.77 4.01 13.29
C LYS A 20 -8.55 3.85 11.78
N LEU A 21 -9.17 4.68 10.95
CA LEU A 21 -9.01 4.65 9.51
C LEU A 21 -7.55 4.97 9.10
N GLN A 22 -6.95 6.00 9.70
CA GLN A 22 -5.55 6.33 9.45
C GLN A 22 -4.58 5.21 9.88
N LYS A 23 -4.85 4.53 11.00
CA LYS A 23 -4.06 3.36 11.43
C LYS A 23 -4.16 2.22 10.43
N SER A 24 -5.39 1.88 10.02
CA SER A 24 -5.64 0.83 9.04
C SER A 24 -4.92 1.10 7.71
N ARG A 25 -4.98 2.35 7.21
CA ARG A 25 -4.24 2.76 6.01
C ARG A 25 -2.73 2.55 6.14
N LYS A 26 -2.13 2.96 7.27
CA LYS A 26 -0.69 2.76 7.52
C LYS A 26 -0.29 1.29 7.60
N GLU A 27 -1.12 0.47 8.23
CA GLU A 27 -0.89 -0.98 8.33
C GLU A 27 -0.93 -1.62 6.94
N MET A 28 -1.93 -1.28 6.12
CA MET A 28 -2.04 -1.75 4.74
C MET A 28 -0.84 -1.31 3.88
N ASP A 29 -0.42 -0.04 3.97
CA ASP A 29 0.76 0.48 3.28
C ASP A 29 2.06 -0.23 3.73
N SER A 30 2.16 -0.61 5.01
CA SER A 30 3.30 -1.38 5.52
C SER A 30 3.36 -2.76 4.88
N VAL A 31 2.23 -3.48 4.89
CA VAL A 31 2.14 -4.83 4.32
C VAL A 31 2.43 -4.81 2.82
N MET A 32 1.92 -3.81 2.09
CA MET A 32 2.23 -3.64 0.66
C MET A 32 3.72 -3.44 0.40
N ARG A 33 4.38 -2.60 1.21
CA ARG A 33 5.83 -2.36 1.08
C ARG A 33 6.65 -3.60 1.41
N GLU A 34 6.29 -4.33 2.45
CA GLU A 34 6.94 -5.60 2.79
C GLU A 34 6.79 -6.64 1.67
N MET A 35 5.61 -6.73 1.09
CA MET A 35 5.35 -7.64 -0.03
C MET A 35 6.14 -7.25 -1.27
N HIS A 36 6.18 -5.95 -1.59
CA HIS A 36 6.97 -5.42 -2.69
C HIS A 36 8.47 -5.70 -2.49
N ALA A 37 9.00 -5.46 -1.28
CA ALA A 37 10.40 -5.74 -0.95
C ALA A 37 10.76 -7.23 -1.10
N LYS A 38 9.82 -8.14 -0.79
CA LYS A 38 10.01 -9.58 -1.05
C LYS A 38 10.10 -9.88 -2.55
N ILE A 39 9.21 -9.30 -3.36
CA ILE A 39 9.24 -9.42 -4.82
C ILE A 39 10.58 -8.92 -5.37
N ASP A 40 11.00 -7.71 -4.97
CA ASP A 40 12.27 -7.11 -5.40
C ASP A 40 13.48 -7.96 -5.03
N THR A 41 13.46 -8.55 -3.83
CA THR A 41 14.52 -9.46 -3.37
C THR A 41 14.61 -10.71 -4.25
N ILE A 42 13.46 -11.30 -4.61
CA ILE A 42 13.43 -12.48 -5.49
C ILE A 42 13.90 -12.09 -6.90
N GLN A 43 13.46 -10.95 -7.44
CA GLN A 43 13.90 -10.44 -8.75
C GLN A 43 15.40 -10.17 -8.79
N LEU A 44 15.97 -9.62 -7.71
CA LEU A 44 17.41 -9.44 -7.58
C LEU A 44 18.15 -10.78 -7.61
N ASN A 45 17.63 -11.81 -6.93
CA ASN A 45 18.21 -13.14 -6.95
C ASN A 45 18.13 -13.81 -8.33
N ILE A 46 17.02 -13.60 -9.06
CA ILE A 46 16.89 -14.03 -10.46
C ILE A 46 17.97 -13.37 -11.31
N THR A 47 18.13 -12.04 -11.19
CA THR A 47 19.12 -11.27 -11.95
C THR A 47 20.55 -11.75 -11.68
N ARG A 48 20.92 -11.90 -10.40
CA ARG A 48 22.24 -12.44 -10.00
C ARG A 48 22.47 -13.87 -10.51
N THR A 49 21.43 -14.70 -10.52
CA THR A 49 21.51 -16.06 -11.05
C THR A 49 21.73 -16.03 -12.55
N GLN A 50 21.09 -15.09 -13.25
CA GLN A 50 21.24 -14.91 -14.70
C GLN A 50 22.62 -14.39 -15.08
N GLU A 51 23.21 -13.47 -14.32
CA GLU A 51 24.61 -13.03 -14.49
C GLU A 51 25.57 -14.23 -14.39
N LYS A 52 25.44 -15.04 -13.33
CA LYS A 52 26.25 -16.26 -13.17
C LYS A 52 26.06 -17.25 -14.31
N LEU A 53 24.84 -17.38 -14.82
CA LEU A 53 24.53 -18.26 -15.94
C LEU A 53 25.28 -17.82 -17.20
N ILE A 54 25.31 -16.52 -17.49
CA ILE A 54 26.07 -15.95 -18.61
C ILE A 54 27.57 -16.19 -18.43
N GLU A 55 28.11 -16.00 -17.23
CA GLU A 55 29.51 -16.29 -16.93
C GLU A 55 29.87 -17.77 -17.17
N GLN A 56 29.05 -18.70 -16.69
CA GLN A 56 29.28 -20.13 -16.89
C GLN A 56 29.12 -20.57 -18.35
N GLN A 57 28.18 -19.97 -19.09
CA GLN A 57 28.07 -20.16 -20.55
C GLN A 57 29.35 -19.72 -21.25
N GLY A 58 29.88 -18.55 -20.90
CA GLY A 58 31.16 -18.07 -21.43
C GLY A 58 32.33 -19.00 -21.12
N LEU A 59 32.36 -19.62 -19.93
CA LEU A 59 33.36 -20.63 -19.58
C LEU A 59 33.20 -21.91 -20.39
N ALA A 60 31.97 -22.43 -20.54
CA ALA A 60 31.70 -23.62 -21.33
C ALA A 60 32.13 -23.43 -22.80
N ASP A 61 31.81 -22.28 -23.39
CA ASP A 61 32.22 -21.92 -24.75
C ASP A 61 33.74 -21.79 -24.88
N LYS A 62 34.39 -21.17 -23.87
CA LYS A 62 35.85 -21.04 -23.83
C LYS A 62 36.53 -22.42 -23.79
N PHE A 63 36.07 -23.32 -22.95
CA PHE A 63 36.63 -24.67 -22.86
C PHE A 63 36.33 -25.51 -24.10
N ALA A 64 35.17 -25.33 -24.73
CA ALA A 64 34.86 -25.96 -26.02
C ALA A 64 35.88 -25.53 -27.11
N ARG A 65 36.19 -24.23 -27.20
CA ARG A 65 37.22 -23.74 -28.14
C ARG A 65 38.60 -24.31 -27.85
N TYR A 66 38.97 -24.42 -26.57
CA TYR A 66 40.27 -24.99 -26.18
C TYR A 66 40.36 -26.49 -26.48
N GLU A 67 39.29 -27.23 -26.24
CA GLU A 67 39.15 -28.65 -26.61
C GLU A 67 39.32 -28.85 -28.12
N GLU A 68 38.69 -28.00 -28.94
CA GLU A 68 38.79 -28.05 -30.40
C GLU A 68 40.20 -27.70 -30.91
N SER A 69 40.84 -26.70 -30.31
CA SER A 69 42.13 -26.16 -30.75
C SER A 69 43.36 -26.93 -30.26
N SER A 70 43.24 -27.73 -29.20
CA SER A 70 44.37 -28.50 -28.68
C SER A 70 44.60 -29.74 -29.53
N GLU A 71 45.86 -30.07 -29.82
CA GLU A 71 46.22 -31.32 -30.52
C GLU A 71 46.60 -32.43 -29.53
N GLN A 72 46.82 -32.09 -28.26
CA GLN A 72 47.25 -33.03 -27.23
C GLN A 72 46.05 -33.72 -26.57
N ALA A 73 46.01 -35.05 -26.62
CA ALA A 73 44.89 -35.84 -26.07
C ALA A 73 44.62 -35.56 -24.57
N ASN A 74 45.68 -35.36 -23.78
CA ASN A 74 45.56 -35.07 -22.36
C ASN A 74 44.92 -33.70 -22.09
N GLU A 75 45.28 -32.69 -22.89
CA GLU A 75 44.70 -31.35 -22.78
C GLU A 75 43.24 -31.33 -23.24
N LYS A 76 42.92 -32.03 -24.34
CA LYS A 76 41.52 -32.21 -24.78
C LYS A 76 40.66 -32.79 -23.68
N SER A 77 41.09 -33.89 -23.06
CA SER A 77 40.35 -34.52 -21.97
C SER A 77 40.15 -33.57 -20.78
N ARG A 78 41.17 -32.77 -20.45
CA ARG A 78 41.07 -31.75 -19.39
C ARG A 78 40.03 -30.67 -19.74
N PHE A 79 40.06 -30.13 -20.95
CA PHE A 79 39.09 -29.11 -21.38
C PHE A 79 37.67 -29.67 -21.46
N GLN A 80 37.51 -30.91 -21.92
CA GLN A 80 36.23 -31.60 -21.91
C GLN A 80 35.65 -31.70 -20.49
N MET A 81 36.44 -32.15 -19.51
CA MET A 81 35.99 -32.20 -18.12
C MET A 81 35.60 -30.82 -17.56
N GLN A 82 36.34 -29.76 -17.92
CA GLN A 82 36.03 -28.40 -17.49
C GLN A 82 34.74 -27.86 -18.14
N LYS A 83 34.51 -28.16 -19.41
CA LYS A 83 33.27 -27.86 -20.14
C LYS A 83 32.09 -28.58 -19.52
N GLU A 84 32.20 -29.89 -19.24
CA GLU A 84 31.15 -30.67 -18.58
C GLU A 84 30.83 -30.14 -17.17
N ALA A 85 31.85 -29.71 -16.42
CA ALA A 85 31.66 -29.08 -15.11
C ALA A 85 30.89 -27.74 -15.23
N ALA A 86 31.25 -26.90 -16.20
CA ALA A 86 30.53 -25.65 -16.47
C ALA A 86 29.07 -25.91 -16.89
N GLN A 87 28.83 -26.90 -17.74
CA GLN A 87 27.48 -27.31 -18.15
C GLN A 87 26.61 -27.78 -16.99
N LYS A 88 27.17 -28.58 -16.07
CA LYS A 88 26.45 -29.00 -14.85
C LYS A 88 26.07 -27.82 -13.96
N GLU A 89 26.96 -26.83 -13.82
CA GLU A 89 26.63 -25.62 -13.05
C GLU A 89 25.57 -24.77 -13.76
N ILE A 90 25.58 -24.68 -15.10
CA ILE A 90 24.51 -24.03 -15.88
C ILE A 90 23.16 -24.68 -15.60
N GLU A 91 23.05 -26.01 -15.66
CA GLU A 91 21.80 -26.71 -15.39
C GLU A 91 21.28 -26.44 -13.97
N LYS A 92 22.18 -26.43 -12.99
CA LYS A 92 21.84 -26.10 -11.60
C LYS A 92 21.36 -24.66 -11.46
N LEU A 93 22.04 -23.69 -12.08
CA LEU A 93 21.63 -22.28 -12.08
C LEU A 93 20.28 -22.08 -12.79
N GLN A 94 20.01 -22.81 -13.88
CA GLN A 94 18.71 -22.79 -14.55
C GLN A 94 17.58 -23.29 -13.65
N ARG A 95 17.81 -24.38 -12.92
CA ARG A 95 16.83 -24.88 -11.93
C ARG A 95 16.60 -23.87 -10.82
N GLN A 96 17.67 -23.29 -10.26
CA GLN A 96 17.55 -22.24 -9.24
C GLN A 96 16.77 -21.03 -9.74
N ARG A 97 17.01 -20.60 -10.99
CA ARG A 97 16.25 -19.49 -11.59
C ARG A 97 14.77 -19.83 -11.70
N TYR A 98 14.45 -21.02 -12.21
CA TYR A 98 13.08 -21.50 -12.30
C TYR A 98 12.39 -21.58 -10.94
N ASP A 99 13.09 -22.02 -9.90
CA ASP A 99 12.57 -22.07 -8.54
C ASP A 99 12.25 -20.66 -8.02
N PHE A 100 13.12 -19.68 -8.25
CA PHE A 100 12.86 -18.28 -7.90
C PHE A 100 11.68 -17.69 -8.69
N GLU A 101 11.61 -17.94 -9.99
CA GLU A 101 10.49 -17.51 -10.83
C GLU A 101 9.17 -18.08 -10.31
N THR A 102 9.15 -19.37 -9.95
CA THR A 102 7.98 -20.05 -9.38
C THR A 102 7.59 -19.49 -8.02
N GLN A 103 8.58 -19.21 -7.15
CA GLN A 103 8.35 -18.58 -5.84
C GLN A 103 7.80 -17.15 -5.97
N MET A 104 8.18 -16.42 -7.01
CA MET A 104 7.73 -15.04 -7.24
C MET A 104 6.23 -14.95 -7.56
N VAL A 105 5.70 -15.91 -8.35
CA VAL A 105 4.30 -15.90 -8.83
C VAL A 105 3.27 -15.66 -7.71
N PRO A 106 3.23 -16.42 -6.60
CA PRO A 106 2.23 -16.20 -5.56
C PRO A 106 2.38 -14.84 -4.87
N PHE A 107 3.61 -14.33 -4.71
CA PHE A 107 3.83 -12.99 -4.14
C PHE A 107 3.31 -11.91 -5.07
N GLN A 108 3.58 -12.01 -6.37
CA GLN A 108 3.07 -11.09 -7.40
C GLN A 108 1.54 -11.07 -7.41
N GLN A 109 0.91 -12.25 -7.45
CA GLN A 109 -0.55 -12.39 -7.43
C GLN A 109 -1.15 -11.82 -6.13
N SER A 110 -0.52 -12.07 -4.99
CA SER A 110 -0.99 -11.53 -3.70
C SER A 110 -0.85 -10.02 -3.64
N TYR A 111 0.24 -9.47 -4.19
CA TYR A 111 0.47 -8.04 -4.26
C TYR A 111 -0.56 -7.35 -5.16
N ASP A 112 -0.83 -7.90 -6.33
CA ASP A 112 -1.81 -7.35 -7.28
C ASP A 112 -3.22 -7.37 -6.69
N ARG A 113 -3.60 -8.47 -6.02
CA ARG A 113 -4.88 -8.56 -5.30
C ARG A 113 -4.98 -7.53 -4.17
N MET A 114 -3.96 -7.43 -3.33
CA MET A 114 -3.95 -6.43 -2.25
C MET A 114 -4.02 -5.01 -2.80
N ARG A 115 -3.29 -4.71 -3.89
CA ARG A 115 -3.34 -3.41 -4.54
C ARG A 115 -4.76 -3.06 -5.01
N GLN A 116 -5.45 -4.01 -5.63
CA GLN A 116 -6.83 -3.81 -6.06
C GLN A 116 -7.76 -3.60 -4.86
N THR A 117 -7.73 -4.51 -3.88
CA THR A 117 -8.60 -4.43 -2.68
C THR A 117 -8.33 -3.15 -1.89
N PHE A 118 -7.07 -2.74 -1.73
CA PHE A 118 -6.73 -1.51 -1.02
C PHE A 118 -7.13 -0.27 -1.79
N SER A 119 -7.07 -0.26 -3.13
CA SER A 119 -7.63 0.85 -3.92
C SER A 119 -9.12 1.01 -3.65
N GLU A 120 -9.90 -0.07 -3.75
CA GLU A 120 -11.34 -0.05 -3.49
C GLU A 120 -11.65 0.35 -2.04
N THR A 121 -10.83 -0.12 -1.09
CA THR A 121 -10.98 0.23 0.33
C THR A 121 -10.64 1.70 0.56
N PHE A 122 -9.58 2.24 -0.05
CA PHE A 122 -9.23 3.65 0.08
C PHE A 122 -10.28 4.56 -0.53
N ASP A 123 -10.84 4.21 -1.69
CA ASP A 123 -11.94 4.97 -2.29
C ASP A 123 -13.17 5.01 -1.36
N GLN A 124 -13.50 3.88 -0.72
CA GLN A 124 -14.57 3.82 0.30
C GLN A 124 -14.24 4.63 1.56
N LEU A 125 -12.98 4.59 2.01
CA LEU A 125 -12.53 5.35 3.17
C LEU A 125 -12.57 6.85 2.91
N ASP A 126 -12.16 7.29 1.73
CA ASP A 126 -12.20 8.69 1.31
C ASP A 126 -13.67 9.16 1.18
N ALA A 127 -14.56 8.33 0.63
CA ALA A 127 -15.99 8.62 0.60
C ALA A 127 -16.60 8.76 2.00
N LEU A 128 -16.23 7.88 2.94
CA LEU A 128 -16.66 7.96 4.35
C LEU A 128 -16.07 9.20 5.06
N GLU A 129 -14.82 9.57 4.78
CA GLU A 129 -14.21 10.81 5.31
C GLU A 129 -14.93 12.06 4.79
N MET A 130 -15.30 12.09 3.51
CA MET A 130 -16.10 13.17 2.93
C MET A 130 -17.50 13.24 3.54
N GLU A 131 -18.19 12.11 3.69
CA GLU A 131 -19.54 12.08 4.30
C GLU A 131 -19.51 12.52 5.76
N THR A 132 -18.52 12.06 6.54
CA THR A 132 -18.37 12.46 7.94
C THR A 132 -18.03 13.94 8.06
N SER A 133 -17.12 14.47 7.23
CA SER A 133 -16.81 15.90 7.20
C SER A 133 -18.01 16.75 6.78
N ALA A 134 -18.83 16.28 5.83
CA ALA A 134 -20.05 16.97 5.43
C ALA A 134 -21.07 17.04 6.57
N LYS A 135 -21.25 15.94 7.33
CA LYS A 135 -22.13 15.90 8.51
C LYS A 135 -21.62 16.77 9.65
N GLU A 136 -20.30 16.84 9.87
CA GLU A 136 -19.71 17.76 10.85
C GLU A 136 -19.99 19.23 10.47
N ASN A 137 -19.80 19.59 9.20
CA ASN A 137 -20.12 20.93 8.71
C ASN A 137 -21.62 21.26 8.86
N GLU A 138 -22.51 20.32 8.54
CA GLU A 138 -23.96 20.50 8.70
C GLU A 138 -24.34 20.72 10.16
N ALA A 139 -23.77 19.93 11.07
CA ALA A 139 -23.99 20.07 12.51
C ALA A 139 -23.49 21.43 13.05
N ASP A 140 -22.34 21.92 12.56
CA ASP A 140 -21.81 23.22 12.99
C ASP A 140 -22.60 24.40 12.42
N ILE A 141 -23.13 24.30 11.19
CA ILE A 141 -24.08 25.27 10.64
C ILE A 141 -25.35 25.30 11.48
N MET A 142 -25.92 24.13 11.83
CA MET A 142 -27.14 24.07 12.66
C MET A 142 -26.95 24.70 14.04
N LYS A 143 -25.80 24.49 14.69
CA LYS A 143 -25.47 25.15 15.97
C LYS A 143 -25.39 26.66 15.81
N TYR A 144 -24.76 27.14 14.74
CA TYR A 144 -24.65 28.56 14.47
C TYR A 144 -26.01 29.19 14.19
N THR A 145 -26.86 28.54 13.40
CA THR A 145 -28.21 29.03 13.09
C THR A 145 -29.13 29.01 14.30
N THR A 146 -29.10 27.96 15.13
CA THR A 146 -29.89 27.95 16.38
C THR A 146 -29.46 29.04 17.35
N ALA A 147 -28.14 29.29 17.50
CA ALA A 147 -27.65 30.38 18.33
C ALA A 147 -28.08 31.77 17.82
N GLN A 148 -28.14 31.94 16.49
CA GLN A 148 -28.66 33.16 15.87
C GLN A 148 -30.17 33.31 16.07
N GLU A 149 -30.95 32.23 15.91
CA GLU A 149 -32.40 32.22 16.14
C GLU A 149 -32.75 32.54 17.60
N GLU A 150 -32.04 31.96 18.58
CA GLU A 150 -32.21 32.28 20.00
C GLU A 150 -31.93 33.76 20.30
N LYS A 151 -30.89 34.32 19.66
CA LYS A 151 -30.56 35.75 19.79
C LYS A 151 -31.66 36.64 19.19
N ILE A 152 -32.17 36.31 18.01
CA ILE A 152 -33.26 37.04 17.37
C ILE A 152 -34.53 36.98 18.22
N GLN A 153 -34.87 35.80 18.78
CA GLN A 153 -36.02 35.64 19.67
C GLN A 153 -35.88 36.47 20.95
N PHE A 154 -34.67 36.53 21.52
CA PHE A 154 -34.40 37.38 22.68
C PHE A 154 -34.55 38.87 22.35
N GLU A 155 -33.99 39.34 21.24
CA GLU A 155 -34.10 40.73 20.78
C GLU A 155 -35.56 41.11 20.45
N LEU A 156 -36.33 40.19 19.87
CA LEU A 156 -37.77 40.39 19.62
C LEU A 156 -38.57 40.47 20.93
N ALA A 157 -38.33 39.56 21.88
CA ALA A 157 -39.00 39.58 23.18
C ALA A 157 -38.66 40.85 23.98
N GLU A 158 -37.42 41.33 23.92
CA GLU A 158 -37.00 42.60 24.52
C GLU A 158 -37.71 43.79 23.84
N ALA A 159 -37.79 43.80 22.51
CA ALA A 159 -38.51 44.83 21.77
C ALA A 159 -40.01 44.84 22.05
N GLU A 160 -40.65 43.67 22.18
CA GLU A 160 -42.06 43.53 22.55
C GLU A 160 -42.32 44.04 23.97
N ALA A 161 -41.48 43.67 24.94
CA ALA A 161 -41.58 44.18 26.31
C ALA A 161 -41.41 45.70 26.39
N LEU A 162 -40.52 46.28 25.58
CA LEU A 162 -40.34 47.73 25.48
C LEU A 162 -41.52 48.45 24.80
N LEU A 163 -42.22 47.79 23.89
CA LEU A 163 -43.44 48.30 23.25
C LEU A 163 -44.63 48.27 24.22
N GLU A 164 -44.82 47.19 24.99
CA GLU A 164 -45.85 47.09 26.02
C GLU A 164 -45.71 48.19 27.08
N LEU A 165 -44.49 48.43 27.56
CA LEU A 165 -44.16 49.52 28.50
C LEU A 165 -44.42 50.93 27.92
N ARG A 166 -44.46 51.08 26.59
CA ARG A 166 -44.83 52.34 25.91
C ARG A 166 -46.32 52.48 25.67
N SER A 167 -47.07 51.38 25.58
CA SER A 167 -48.53 51.38 25.37
C SER A 167 -49.35 51.56 26.66
N GLU A 168 -48.74 51.42 27.83
CA GLU A 168 -49.38 51.67 29.15
C GLU A 168 -49.27 53.14 29.65
N LYS A 169 -49.06 54.10 28.74
CA LYS A 169 -49.22 55.55 28.99
C LYS A 169 -50.36 56.13 28.17
#